data_AF-A0A2V1DET5-F1
#
_entry.id   AF-A0A2V1DET5-F1
#
_cell.length_a   1.000
_cell.length_b   1.000
_cell.length_c   1.000
_cell.angle_alpha   90.00
_cell.angle_beta   90.00
_cell.angle_gamma   90.00
#
_symmetry.space_group_name_H-M   'P 1'
#
loop_
_entity.id
_entity.type
_entity.pdbx_description
1 polymer ?
#
loop_
_entity_poly.entity_id
_entity_poly.type
_entity_poly.pdbx_seq_one_letter_code
_entity_poly.pdbx_strand_id
1 'polypeptide(L)'
;KRPTRGFHTYKGGLLNVMPKTPEESQKAKANNENSPLLRLPRELRDRIWSEALGGQTFNVKGVGHRSPASFDGGSNAISLLRTCRQIYSETALIPYKTSVFHGGYYLRKLCHALRKIKPALRQHINTISISV
;
A
#
# COMPACT_ATOMS: atom_id res chain seq x y z
N LYS A 1 1.42 24.37 12.67
CA LYS A 1 2.82 23.92 12.38
C LYS A 1 2.79 22.67 11.50
N ARG A 2 3.55 22.63 10.39
CA ARG A 2 3.75 21.38 9.62
C ARG A 2 4.51 20.36 10.50
N PRO A 3 4.15 19.07 10.48
CA PRO A 3 4.91 18.05 11.22
C PRO A 3 6.32 17.93 10.63
N THR A 4 7.29 17.55 11.47
CA THR A 4 8.72 17.43 11.13
C THR A 4 9.00 16.59 9.88
N ARG A 5 8.10 15.66 9.53
CA ARG A 5 8.20 14.78 8.36
C ARG A 5 7.63 15.34 7.05
N GLY A 6 6.98 16.52 7.09
CA GLY A 6 6.45 17.18 5.89
C GLY A 6 5.13 16.62 5.33
N PHE A 7 4.57 15.55 5.91
CA PHE A 7 3.28 14.97 5.51
C PHE A 7 2.38 14.70 6.71
N HIS A 8 1.07 14.63 6.45
CA HIS A 8 0.06 14.34 7.46
C HIS A 8 -0.55 12.96 7.23
N THR A 9 -0.88 12.26 8.31
CA THR A 9 -1.62 11.00 8.28
C THR A 9 -2.91 11.12 9.07
N TYR A 10 -3.94 10.37 8.70
CA TYR A 10 -5.13 10.20 9.53
C TYR A 10 -4.81 9.42 10.81
N LYS A 11 -5.75 9.34 11.76
CA LYS A 11 -5.61 8.57 13.02
C LYS A 11 -5.26 7.09 12.76
N GLY A 12 -5.74 6.52 11.65
CA GLY A 12 -5.38 5.16 11.20
C GLY A 12 -4.01 5.02 10.53
N GLY A 13 -3.28 6.12 10.34
CA GLY A 13 -1.94 6.15 9.77
C GLY A 13 -1.88 6.07 8.25
N LEU A 14 -3.02 6.05 7.55
CA LEU A 14 -3.08 6.32 6.10
C LEU A 14 -2.66 7.76 5.81
N LEU A 15 -1.97 7.99 4.68
CA LEU A 15 -1.59 9.32 4.23
C LEU A 15 -2.85 10.18 4.02
N ASN A 16 -2.85 11.39 4.58
CA ASN A 16 -3.85 12.39 4.25
C ASN A 16 -3.49 13.00 2.89
N VAL A 17 -4.22 12.54 1.87
CA VAL A 17 -4.03 12.92 0.47
C VAL A 17 -4.91 14.08 0.04
N MET A 18 -5.70 14.66 0.95
CA MET A 18 -6.51 15.84 0.63
C MET A 18 -5.64 16.99 0.16
N PRO A 19 -5.97 17.64 -0.98
CA PRO A 19 -5.28 18.83 -1.42
C PRO A 19 -5.35 19.91 -0.34
N LYS A 20 -4.20 20.49 0.00
CA LYS A 20 -4.13 21.58 0.99
C LYS A 20 -3.90 22.94 0.35
N THR A 21 -3.39 22.95 -0.88
CA THR A 21 -3.11 24.18 -1.63
C THR A 21 -3.91 24.21 -2.94
N PRO A 22 -4.22 25.41 -3.46
CA PRO A 22 -4.86 25.54 -4.77
C PRO A 22 -4.08 24.85 -5.89
N GLU A 23 -2.75 24.88 -5.83
CA GLU A 23 -1.88 24.20 -6.81
C GLU A 23 -2.05 22.68 -6.79
N GLU A 24 -2.15 22.06 -5.60
CA GLU A 24 -2.40 20.62 -5.49
C GLU A 24 -3.77 20.25 -6.06
N SER A 25 -4.79 21.08 -5.82
CA SER A 25 -6.14 20.91 -6.39
C SER A 25 -6.13 21.05 -7.92
N GLN A 26 -5.42 22.03 -8.46
CA GLN A 26 -5.26 22.21 -9.91
C GLN A 26 -4.54 21.02 -10.55
N LYS A 27 -3.47 20.51 -9.91
CA LYS A 27 -2.77 19.29 -10.38
C LYS A 27 -3.70 18.07 -10.37
N ALA A 28 -4.52 17.90 -9.34
CA ALA A 28 -5.49 16.81 -9.29
C ALA A 28 -6.54 16.93 -10.43
N LYS A 29 -7.02 18.14 -10.70
CA LYS A 29 -7.94 18.41 -11.82
C LYS A 29 -7.29 18.12 -13.17
N ALA A 30 -6.10 18.67 -13.41
CA ALA A 30 -5.35 18.46 -14.64
C ALA A 30 -5.00 16.98 -14.87
N ASN A 31 -4.71 16.22 -13.80
CA ASN A 31 -4.50 14.78 -13.89
C ASN A 31 -5.77 14.04 -14.33
N ASN A 32 -6.94 14.39 -13.78
CA ASN A 32 -8.20 13.77 -14.18
C ASN A 32 -8.57 14.07 -15.64
N GLU A 33 -8.23 15.26 -16.14
CA GLU A 33 -8.58 15.68 -17.50
C GLU A 33 -7.59 15.14 -18.54
N ASN A 34 -6.29 15.19 -18.25
CA ASN A 34 -5.25 14.95 -19.24
C ASN A 34 -4.57 13.58 -19.11
N SER A 35 -4.66 12.92 -17.95
CA SER A 35 -4.03 11.59 -17.80
C SER A 35 -4.88 10.54 -18.52
N PRO A 36 -4.31 9.76 -19.44
CA PRO A 36 -5.05 8.69 -20.10
C PRO A 36 -5.52 7.61 -19.12
N LEU A 37 -4.81 7.44 -17.99
CA LEU A 37 -5.14 6.48 -16.94
C LEU A 37 -6.18 7.03 -15.97
N LEU A 38 -6.04 8.28 -15.51
CA LEU A 38 -6.91 8.84 -14.46
C LEU A 38 -8.24 9.39 -15.00
N ARG A 39 -8.35 9.65 -16.31
CA ARG A 39 -9.63 9.98 -16.98
C ARG A 39 -10.58 8.79 -17.17
N LEU A 40 -10.10 7.57 -16.94
CA LEU A 40 -10.92 6.37 -17.09
C LEU A 40 -12.00 6.29 -16.00
N PRO A 41 -13.18 5.72 -16.31
CA PRO A 41 -14.17 5.35 -15.32
C PRO A 41 -13.58 4.53 -14.17
N ARG A 42 -14.15 4.70 -12.97
CA ARG A 42 -13.64 4.10 -11.72
C ARG A 42 -13.49 2.59 -11.86
N GLU A 43 -14.43 1.94 -12.52
CA GLU A 43 -14.52 0.49 -12.71
C GLU A 43 -13.34 -0.05 -13.53
N LEU A 44 -12.94 0.66 -14.59
CA LEU A 44 -11.78 0.27 -15.39
C LEU A 44 -10.49 0.46 -14.59
N ARG A 45 -10.40 1.54 -13.81
CA ARG A 45 -9.25 1.78 -12.94
C ARG A 45 -9.16 0.71 -11.85
N ASP A 46 -10.28 0.31 -11.24
CA ASP A 46 -10.31 -0.80 -10.28
C ASP A 46 -9.77 -2.11 -10.84
N ARG A 47 -10.15 -2.46 -12.08
CA ARG A 47 -9.57 -3.62 -12.76
C ARG A 47 -8.06 -3.49 -12.93
N ILE A 48 -7.59 -2.37 -13.48
CA ILE A 48 -6.15 -2.10 -13.66
C ILE A 48 -5.40 -2.20 -12.33
N TRP A 49 -5.93 -1.60 -11.26
CA TRP A 49 -5.30 -1.64 -9.94
C TRP A 49 -5.29 -3.04 -9.34
N SER A 50 -6.33 -3.82 -9.55
CA SER A 50 -6.40 -5.20 -9.06
C SER A 50 -5.33 -6.07 -9.74
N GLU A 51 -5.13 -5.90 -11.04
CA GLU A 51 -4.07 -6.60 -11.78
C GLU A 51 -2.67 -6.10 -11.40
N ALA A 52 -2.49 -4.79 -11.24
CA ALA A 52 -1.17 -4.20 -10.98
C ALA A 52 -0.67 -4.38 -9.53
N LEU A 53 -1.60 -4.42 -8.55
CA LEU A 53 -1.27 -4.40 -7.12
C LEU A 53 -1.80 -5.62 -6.35
N GLY A 54 -2.75 -6.36 -6.92
CA GLY A 54 -3.33 -7.54 -6.31
C GLY A 54 -2.56 -8.82 -6.59
N GLY A 55 -3.00 -9.92 -5.97
CA GLY A 55 -2.45 -11.26 -6.19
C GLY A 55 -0.98 -11.44 -5.80
N GLN A 56 -0.38 -10.47 -5.12
CA GLN A 56 1.03 -10.55 -4.75
C GLN A 56 1.23 -11.56 -3.62
N THR A 57 2.40 -12.17 -3.55
CA THR A 57 2.83 -12.95 -2.38
C THR A 57 3.96 -12.22 -1.69
N PHE A 58 3.70 -11.83 -0.45
CA PHE A 58 4.64 -11.13 0.42
C PHE A 58 5.28 -12.13 1.37
N ASN A 59 6.54 -12.51 1.11
CA ASN A 59 7.30 -13.45 1.92
C ASN A 59 8.02 -12.72 3.04
N VAL A 60 8.05 -13.32 4.22
CA VAL A 60 8.85 -12.80 5.33
C VAL A 60 10.35 -12.92 5.01
N LYS A 61 11.05 -11.78 5.00
CA LYS A 61 12.51 -11.68 4.87
C LYS A 61 13.21 -11.61 6.23
N GLY A 62 14.49 -11.99 6.22
CA GLY A 62 15.42 -11.88 7.34
C GLY A 62 16.06 -13.22 7.68
N VAL A 63 17.27 -13.46 7.15
CA VAL A 63 18.00 -14.73 7.29
C VAL A 63 18.67 -14.87 8.67
N GLY A 64 18.65 -13.83 9.53
CA GLY A 64 19.29 -13.85 10.85
C GLY A 64 18.39 -13.41 12.01
N HIS A 65 18.76 -13.76 13.25
CA HIS A 65 18.06 -13.37 14.48
C HIS A 65 18.01 -11.85 14.72
N ARG A 66 18.94 -11.09 14.12
CA ARG A 66 19.03 -9.62 14.23
C ARG A 66 18.39 -8.86 13.07
N SER A 67 17.98 -9.55 12.00
CA SER A 67 17.34 -8.88 10.86
C SER A 67 15.90 -8.52 11.24
N PRO A 68 15.50 -7.25 11.11
CA PRO A 68 14.12 -6.87 11.38
C PRO A 68 13.20 -7.63 10.41
N ALA A 69 12.28 -8.44 10.93
CA ALA A 69 11.32 -9.12 10.07
C ALA A 69 10.55 -8.07 9.26
N SER A 70 10.56 -8.23 7.96
CA SER A 70 9.87 -7.43 6.96
C SER A 70 9.31 -8.36 5.90
N PHE A 71 8.40 -7.85 5.08
CA PHE A 71 7.99 -8.57 3.88
C PHE A 71 8.91 -8.19 2.72
N ASP A 72 9.20 -9.13 1.83
CA ASP A 72 9.67 -8.77 0.51
C ASP A 72 8.60 -7.93 -0.19
N GLY A 73 9.01 -6.96 -0.98
CA GLY A 73 8.09 -6.05 -1.66
C GLY A 73 7.90 -6.38 -3.14
N GLY A 74 8.26 -7.61 -3.57
CA GLY A 74 8.63 -7.85 -4.97
C GLY A 74 9.65 -6.82 -5.49
N SER A 75 9.95 -6.81 -6.77
CA SER A 75 10.41 -5.57 -7.41
C SER A 75 9.17 -4.74 -7.68
N ASN A 76 9.04 -3.59 -6.99
CA ASN A 76 8.02 -2.57 -7.27
C ASN A 76 6.55 -2.85 -6.88
N ALA A 77 6.23 -3.87 -6.07
CA ALA A 77 4.83 -4.27 -5.79
C ALA A 77 3.96 -3.18 -5.14
N ILE A 78 4.56 -2.16 -4.54
CA ILE A 78 3.85 -1.00 -3.98
C ILE A 78 4.34 0.35 -4.54
N SER A 79 5.15 0.33 -5.59
CA SER A 79 5.74 1.54 -6.19
C SER A 79 4.68 2.50 -6.71
N LEU A 80 3.59 1.96 -7.28
CA LEU A 80 2.47 2.71 -7.81
C LEU A 80 1.78 3.59 -6.75
N LEU A 81 1.77 3.16 -5.48
CA LEU A 81 1.24 3.95 -4.35
C LEU A 81 2.00 5.27 -4.12
N ARG A 82 3.20 5.41 -4.70
CA ARG A 82 4.09 6.56 -4.49
C ARG A 82 4.03 7.60 -5.61
N THR A 83 3.29 7.34 -6.69
CA THR A 83 3.30 8.19 -7.89
C THR A 83 2.41 9.43 -7.73
N CYS A 84 1.16 9.26 -7.30
CA CYS A 84 0.25 10.37 -7.07
C CYS A 84 -0.77 10.11 -5.95
N ARG A 85 -1.35 11.21 -5.44
CA ARG A 85 -2.32 11.22 -4.34
C ARG A 85 -3.61 10.47 -4.66
N GLN A 86 -4.11 10.60 -5.88
CA GLN A 86 -5.33 9.94 -6.34
C GLN A 86 -5.16 8.41 -6.44
N ILE A 87 -4.03 7.97 -7.02
CA ILE A 87 -3.69 6.55 -7.07
C ILE A 87 -3.57 6.00 -5.65
N TYR A 88 -2.87 6.71 -4.75
CA TYR A 88 -2.80 6.30 -3.34
C TYR A 88 -4.19 6.14 -2.70
N SER A 89 -5.10 7.12 -2.85
CA SER A 89 -6.45 7.03 -2.25
C SER A 89 -7.23 5.82 -2.76
N GLU A 90 -7.09 5.47 -4.03
CA GLU A 90 -7.85 4.37 -4.62
C GLU A 90 -7.26 3.00 -4.28
N THR A 91 -5.94 2.92 -4.09
CA THR A 91 -5.23 1.65 -4.15
C THR A 91 -4.50 1.25 -2.88
N ALA A 92 -4.34 2.14 -1.90
CA ALA A 92 -3.55 1.88 -0.68
C ALA A 92 -3.97 0.63 0.10
N LEU A 93 -5.22 0.17 -0.05
CA LEU A 93 -5.73 -1.02 0.62
C LEU A 93 -5.62 -2.31 -0.21
N ILE A 94 -5.44 -2.21 -1.53
CA ILE A 94 -5.45 -3.37 -2.43
C ILE A 94 -4.37 -4.38 -2.03
N PRO A 95 -3.08 -3.99 -1.84
CA PRO A 95 -2.05 -4.96 -1.46
C PRO A 95 -2.33 -5.69 -0.13
N TYR A 96 -3.18 -5.14 0.74
CA TYR A 96 -3.53 -5.79 1.99
C TYR A 96 -4.73 -6.72 1.83
N LYS A 97 -5.72 -6.34 1.01
CA LYS A 97 -6.96 -7.09 0.79
C LYS A 97 -6.79 -8.33 -0.08
N THR A 98 -5.94 -8.25 -1.10
CA THR A 98 -5.91 -9.25 -2.19
C THR A 98 -4.60 -10.03 -2.28
N SER A 99 -3.62 -9.73 -1.44
CA SER A 99 -2.32 -10.38 -1.45
C SER A 99 -2.19 -11.42 -0.35
N VAL A 100 -1.29 -12.38 -0.54
CA VAL A 100 -0.98 -13.44 0.41
C VAL A 100 0.24 -13.03 1.23
N PHE A 101 0.09 -13.02 2.56
CA PHE A 101 1.23 -12.84 3.47
C PHE A 101 1.76 -14.21 3.88
N HIS A 102 2.92 -14.58 3.37
CA HIS A 102 3.48 -15.92 3.50
C HIS A 102 4.64 -15.95 4.51
N GLY A 103 4.52 -16.81 5.52
CA GLY A 103 5.51 -16.95 6.60
C GLY A 103 6.50 -18.10 6.45
N GLY A 104 6.30 -19.01 5.49
CA GLY A 104 7.00 -20.30 5.43
C GLY A 104 6.93 -21.03 6.78
N TYR A 105 8.07 -21.56 7.23
CA TYR A 105 8.23 -22.20 8.54
C TYR A 105 8.46 -21.21 9.71
N TYR A 106 8.46 -19.89 9.46
CA TYR A 106 8.88 -18.87 10.42
C TYR A 106 7.72 -18.09 11.06
N LEU A 107 6.80 -18.80 11.72
CA LEU A 107 5.59 -18.19 12.32
C LEU A 107 5.89 -16.99 13.24
N ARG A 108 6.91 -17.08 14.10
CA ARG A 108 7.28 -15.96 14.99
C ARG A 108 7.72 -14.71 14.22
N LYS A 109 8.44 -14.88 13.11
CA LYS A 109 8.88 -13.76 12.26
C LYS A 109 7.70 -13.18 11.48
N LEU A 110 6.79 -14.03 10.99
CA LEU A 110 5.53 -13.60 10.37
C LEU A 110 4.71 -12.73 11.32
N CYS A 111 4.45 -13.21 12.54
CA CYS A 111 3.74 -12.43 13.55
C CYS A 111 4.44 -11.10 13.86
N HIS A 112 5.78 -11.09 13.95
CA HIS A 112 6.53 -9.86 14.16
C HIS A 112 6.40 -8.89 12.98
N ALA A 113 6.51 -9.36 11.74
CA ALA A 113 6.36 -8.56 10.53
C ALA A 113 4.95 -7.97 10.40
N LEU A 114 3.91 -8.80 10.64
CA LEU A 114 2.51 -8.35 10.67
C LEU A 114 2.27 -7.28 11.74
N ARG A 115 2.93 -7.36 12.91
CA ARG A 115 2.80 -6.34 13.96
C ARG A 115 3.35 -4.97 13.56
N LYS A 116 4.30 -4.92 12.61
CA LYS A 116 4.83 -3.65 12.07
C LYS A 116 3.90 -2.97 11.08
N ILE A 117 2.97 -3.72 10.49
CA ILE A 117 1.93 -3.14 9.63
C ILE A 117 0.97 -2.34 10.53
N LYS A 118 0.66 -1.11 10.10
CA LYS A 118 -0.23 -0.21 10.84
C LYS A 118 -1.58 -0.89 11.07
N PRO A 119 -2.22 -0.74 12.25
CA PRO A 119 -3.48 -1.43 12.56
C PRO A 119 -4.58 -1.25 11.52
N ALA A 120 -4.76 -0.03 10.99
CA ALA A 120 -5.78 0.26 9.99
C ALA A 120 -5.54 -0.40 8.62
N LEU A 121 -4.30 -0.78 8.31
CA LEU A 121 -3.96 -1.55 7.12
C LEU A 121 -4.04 -3.06 7.41
N ARG A 122 -3.53 -3.46 8.57
CA ARG A 122 -3.47 -4.86 9.00
C ARG A 122 -4.84 -5.51 9.10
N GLN A 123 -5.87 -4.77 9.51
CA GLN A 123 -7.25 -5.28 9.57
C GLN A 123 -7.82 -5.70 8.21
N HIS A 124 -7.20 -5.27 7.11
CA HIS A 124 -7.62 -5.65 5.76
C HIS A 124 -6.87 -6.87 5.22
N ILE A 125 -5.94 -7.45 5.98
CA ILE A 125 -5.24 -8.66 5.59
C ILE A 125 -6.19 -9.85 5.74
N ASN A 126 -6.56 -10.43 4.61
CA ASN A 126 -7.53 -11.52 4.56
C ASN A 126 -6.88 -12.90 4.38
N THR A 127 -5.65 -12.95 3.84
CA THR A 127 -5.01 -14.20 3.44
C THR A 127 -3.62 -14.31 4.03
N ILE A 128 -3.41 -15.35 4.85
CA ILE A 128 -2.12 -15.72 5.43
C ILE A 128 -1.81 -17.16 5.03
N SER A 129 -0.58 -17.40 4.59
CA SER A 129 -0.10 -18.74 4.24
C SER A 129 1.10 -19.12 5.10
N ILE A 130 1.13 -20.37 5.55
CA ILE A 130 2.24 -21.00 6.27
C ILE A 130 2.60 -22.31 5.57
N SER A 131 3.88 -22.65 5.55
CA SER A 131 4.33 -23.97 5.11
C SER A 131 4.27 -24.93 6.29
N VAL A 132 3.69 -26.11 6.08
CA VAL A 132 3.66 -27.22 7.04
C VAL A 132 4.80 -28.18 6.73
#